data_AF-A0A3M2DQC0-F1
#
_entry.id   AF-A0A3M2DQC0-F1
#
_cell.length_a   1.000
_cell.length_b   1.000
_cell.length_c   1.000
_cell.angle_alpha   90.00
_cell.angle_beta   90.00
_cell.angle_gamma   90.00
#
_symmetry.space_group_name_H-M   'P 1'
#
loop_
_entity.id
_entity.type
_entity.pdbx_description
1 polymer ?
#
loop_
_entity_poly.entity_id
_entity_poly.type
_entity_poly.pdbx_seq_one_letter_code
_entity_poly.pdbx_strand_id
1 'polypeptide(L)' 'MSQKESRRAGGRAARRAMRAAPLAEEIRPIRPGQESGTYKPLTDEGVARIHKAALDVLWEIGLADAPPSGIQA' A
#
# COMPACT_ATOMS: atom_id res chain seq x y z
N MET A 1 50.08 -24.22 -12.59
CA MET A 1 48.65 -24.07 -12.94
C MET A 1 48.10 -22.88 -12.17
N SER A 2 48.25 -21.65 -12.69
CA SER A 2 47.75 -20.44 -12.02
C SER A 2 46.29 -20.22 -12.40
N GLN A 3 45.37 -20.42 -11.45
CA GLN A 3 43.96 -20.13 -11.68
C GLN A 3 43.79 -18.62 -11.85
N LYS A 4 43.36 -18.19 -13.04
CA LYS A 4 42.94 -16.81 -13.29
C LYS A 4 41.61 -16.59 -12.57
N GLU A 5 41.67 -16.00 -11.38
CA GLU A 5 40.49 -15.47 -10.70
C GLU A 5 39.72 -14.55 -11.65
N SER A 6 38.44 -14.87 -11.85
CA SER A 6 37.57 -14.12 -12.75
C SER A 6 37.44 -12.68 -12.25
N ARG A 7 38.08 -11.72 -12.93
CA ARG A 7 38.05 -10.28 -12.63
C ARG A 7 36.65 -9.62 -12.77
N ARG A 8 35.58 -10.41 -12.88
CA ARG A 8 34.21 -9.97 -13.22
C ARG A 8 33.19 -10.19 -12.09
N ALA A 9 33.63 -10.37 -10.84
CA ALA A 9 32.72 -10.68 -9.73
C ALA A 9 32.11 -9.44 -9.03
N GLY A 10 32.70 -8.24 -9.14
CA GLY A 10 32.25 -7.07 -8.37
C GLY A 10 31.09 -6.28 -8.99
N GLY A 11 31.00 -6.19 -10.32
CA GLY A 11 30.08 -5.24 -10.97
C GLY A 11 28.59 -5.54 -10.74
N ARG A 12 28.19 -6.81 -10.65
CA ARG A 12 26.80 -7.18 -10.34
C ARG A 12 26.48 -6.92 -8.87
N ALA A 13 27.39 -7.24 -7.96
CA ALA A 13 27.24 -6.98 -6.54
C ALA A 13 27.12 -5.47 -6.27
N ALA A 14 27.97 -4.65 -6.90
CA ALA A 14 27.92 -3.19 -6.82
C ALA A 14 26.58 -2.63 -7.33
N ARG A 15 26.06 -3.12 -8.46
CA ARG A 15 24.74 -2.69 -8.97
C ARG A 15 23.58 -3.10 -8.05
N ARG A 16 23.66 -4.25 -7.38
CA ARG A 16 22.66 -4.64 -6.38
C ARG A 16 22.75 -3.77 -5.14
N ALA A 17 23.95 -3.51 -4.64
CA ALA A 17 24.18 -2.64 -3.48
C ALA A 17 23.66 -1.21 -3.74
N MET A 18 23.95 -0.63 -4.91
CA MET A 18 23.46 0.71 -5.27
C MET A 18 21.93 0.80 -5.37
N ARG A 19 21.23 -0.27 -5.76
CA ARG A 19 19.75 -0.29 -5.82
C ARG A 19 19.09 -0.57 -4.47
N ALA A 20 19.77 -1.32 -3.61
CA ALA A 20 19.29 -1.59 -2.25
C ALA A 20 19.59 -0.43 -1.29
N ALA A 21 20.55 0.44 -1.64
CA ALA A 21 20.84 1.64 -0.87
C ALA A 21 19.61 2.57 -0.83
N PRO A 22 19.36 3.24 0.30
CA PRO A 22 18.28 4.21 0.40
C PRO A 22 18.52 5.37 -0.57
N LEU A 23 17.42 5.94 -1.07
CA LEU A 23 17.49 7.15 -1.89
C LEU A 23 18.12 8.30 -1.11
N ALA A 24 18.98 9.06 -1.80
CA ALA A 24 19.53 10.31 -1.29
C ALA A 24 18.38 11.26 -0.93
N GLU A 25 18.58 12.07 0.10
CA GLU A 25 17.50 12.85 0.71
C GLU A 25 16.86 13.84 -0.28
N GLU A 26 17.63 14.39 -1.22
CA GLU A 26 17.13 15.37 -2.20
C GLU A 26 16.16 14.77 -3.23
N ILE A 27 16.24 13.45 -3.47
CA ILE A 27 15.43 12.73 -4.47
C ILE A 27 14.35 11.85 -3.85
N ARG A 28 14.14 11.91 -2.52
CA ARG A 28 13.08 11.14 -1.86
C ARG A 28 11.70 11.65 -2.31
N PRO A 29 10.84 10.80 -2.89
CA PRO A 29 9.51 11.22 -3.35
C PRO A 29 8.56 11.61 -2.21
N ILE A 30 8.78 11.05 -1.02
CA ILE A 30 7.97 11.29 0.18
C ILE A 30 8.90 11.76 1.29
N ARG A 31 8.58 12.88 1.94
CA ARG A 31 9.33 13.39 3.08
C ARG A 31 8.56 13.10 4.38
N PRO A 32 9.20 12.50 5.40
CA PRO A 32 8.55 12.27 6.68
C PRO A 32 8.18 13.62 7.32
N GLY A 33 7.03 13.67 7.99
CA GLY A 33 6.56 14.89 8.66
C GLY A 33 5.93 15.94 7.74
N GLN A 34 5.82 15.69 6.43
CA GLN A 34 4.97 16.54 5.58
C GLN A 34 3.49 16.27 5.89
N GLU A 35 2.78 17.31 6.29
CA GLU A 35 1.32 17.30 6.36
C GLU A 35 0.76 17.15 4.94
N SER A 36 0.16 16.00 4.65
CA SER A 36 -0.58 15.78 3.41
C SER A 36 -2.07 15.76 3.70
N GLY A 37 -2.85 16.34 2.78
CA GLY A 37 -4.30 16.18 2.78
C GLY A 37 -4.69 14.88 2.11
N THR A 38 -5.80 14.28 2.53
CA THR A 38 -6.45 13.22 1.77
C THR A 38 -7.19 13.84 0.59
N TYR A 39 -7.07 13.25 -0.60
CA TYR A 39 -7.95 13.62 -1.71
C TYR A 39 -9.39 13.25 -1.34
N LYS A 40 -10.28 14.26 -1.31
CA LYS A 40 -11.70 14.11 -0.99
C LYS A 40 -12.54 14.36 -2.25
N PRO A 41 -12.79 13.35 -3.08
CA PRO A 41 -13.55 13.52 -4.33
C PRO A 41 -15.05 13.76 -4.12
N LEU A 42 -15.55 13.52 -2.90
CA LEU A 42 -16.96 13.66 -2.55
C LEU A 42 -17.17 14.83 -1.60
N THR A 43 -18.33 15.48 -1.74
CA THR A 43 -18.85 16.39 -0.72
C THR A 43 -19.33 15.61 0.51
N ASP A 44 -19.45 16.28 1.65
CA ASP A 44 -19.97 15.67 2.88
C ASP A 44 -21.39 15.10 2.67
N GLU A 45 -22.22 15.79 1.90
CA GLU A 45 -23.54 15.31 1.47
C GLU A 45 -23.43 14.03 0.62
N GLY A 46 -22.45 13.97 -0.29
CA GLY A 46 -22.17 12.78 -1.08
C GLY A 46 -21.82 11.58 -0.21
N VAL A 47 -20.96 11.79 0.79
CA VAL A 47 -20.60 10.76 1.78
C VAL A 47 -21.83 10.32 2.58
N ALA A 48 -22.63 11.25 3.09
CA ALA A 48 -23.82 10.94 3.87
C ALA A 48 -24.85 10.12 3.06
N ARG A 49 -25.03 10.44 1.77
CA ARG A 49 -25.91 9.67 0.88
C ARG A 49 -25.44 8.23 0.70
N ILE A 50 -24.15 8.02 0.42
CA ILE A 50 -23.59 6.67 0.25
C ILE A 50 -23.72 5.89 1.56
N HIS A 51 -23.40 6.51 2.69
CA HIS A 51 -23.52 5.88 4.00
C HIS A 51 -24.96 5.41 4.27
N LYS A 52 -25.96 6.29 4.07
CA LYS A 52 -27.36 5.91 4.24
C LYS A 52 -27.76 4.77 3.31
N ALA A 53 -27.43 4.87 2.01
CA ALA A 53 -27.74 3.83 1.04
C ALA A 53 -27.11 2.48 1.41
N ALA A 54 -25.88 2.47 1.92
CA ALA A 54 -25.23 1.26 2.40
C ALA A 54 -25.99 0.62 3.58
N LEU A 55 -26.43 1.44 4.55
CA LEU A 55 -27.25 0.95 5.67
C LEU A 55 -28.59 0.39 5.21
N ASP A 56 -29.27 1.10 4.30
CA ASP A 56 -30.56 0.65 3.73
C ASP A 56 -30.38 -0.69 3.01
N VAL A 57 -29.30 -0.85 2.22
CA VAL A 57 -28.97 -2.11 1.55
C VAL A 57 -28.69 -3.23 2.55
N LEU A 58 -27.90 -2.96 3.59
CA LEU A 58 -27.59 -3.95 4.62
C LEU A 58 -28.83 -4.38 5.40
N TRP A 59 -29.77 -3.47 5.61
CA TRP A 59 -31.03 -3.76 6.30
C TRP A 59 -32.00 -4.58 5.43
N GLU A 60 -32.21 -4.16 4.19
CA GLU A 60 -33.21 -4.78 3.30
C GLU A 60 -32.71 -6.08 2.67
N ILE A 61 -31.43 -6.14 2.29
CA ILE A 61 -30.84 -7.27 1.54
C ILE A 61 -30.01 -8.16 2.47
N GLY A 62 -29.26 -7.57 3.40
CA GLY A 62 -28.33 -8.30 4.27
C GLY A 62 -26.98 -8.63 3.60
N LEU A 63 -26.20 -9.46 4.28
CA LEU A 63 -24.90 -9.94 3.82
C LEU A 63 -24.92 -11.47 3.74
N ALA A 64 -24.32 -12.00 2.67
CA ALA A 64 -23.99 -13.41 2.59
C ALA A 64 -22.74 -13.73 3.44
N ASP A 65 -22.50 -15.02 3.69
CA ASP A 65 -21.26 -15.53 4.30
C ASP A 65 -20.95 -14.98 5.70
N ALA A 66 -21.97 -14.83 6.55
CA ALA A 66 -21.75 -14.54 7.96
C ALA A 66 -20.88 -15.65 8.61
N PRO A 67 -19.89 -15.30 9.45
CA PRO A 67 -19.09 -16.29 10.15
C PRO A 67 -19.98 -17.13 11.10
N PRO A 68 -19.60 -18.37 11.45
CA PRO A 68 -20.39 -19.20 12.36
C PRO A 68 -20.75 -18.50 13.68
N SER A 69 -19.86 -17.65 14.21
CA SER A 69 -20.11 -16.83 15.40
C SER A 69 -21.28 -15.84 15.24
N GLY A 70 -21.66 -15.49 14.01
CA GLY A 70 -22.82 -14.65 13.70
C GLY A 70 -24.10 -15.43 13.33
N ILE A 71 -24.03 -16.76 13.26
CA ILE A 71 -25.15 -17.65 12.88
C ILE A 71 -25.56 -18.55 14.05
N GLN A 72 -24.60 -19.07 14.81
CA GLN A 72 -24.80 -19.98 15.93
C GLN A 72 -24.85 -19.16 17.22
N ALA A 73 -26.05 -18.75 17.63
CA ALA A 73 -26.30 -18.09 18.91
C ALA A 73 -26.25 -19.05 20.10
#